data_AF-A0AAV2PKY8-F1
#
_entry.id   AF-A0AAV2PKY8-F1
#
_cell.length_a   1.000
_cell.length_b   1.000
_cell.length_c   1.000
_cell.angle_alpha   90.00
_cell.angle_beta   90.00
_cell.angle_gamma   90.00
#
_symmetry.space_group_name_H-M   'P 1'
#
loop_
_entity.id
_entity.type
_entity.pdbx_description
1 polymer ?
#
loop_
_entity_poly.entity_id
_entity_poly.type
_entity_poly.pdbx_seq_one_letter_code
_entity_poly.pdbx_strand_id
1 'polypeptide(L)'
;MLFEIKRAFLENTDITNLDPNFPWVRCWLYDHIYYSFYDGSKVYDNQDTIGGQVARGPHHVEKNLFVELQEQAVGFLETKYPGKYKREDCQQIRYRTVPTYGIEADVLCMDQASGTQERVQLLQPIKTTQVLYHHHVEPTKNINIIMPLKGRPDNLRIFLKNLRHILQNNPITVGLTIVYFDDEDTAWNKKVINSYNRITINLDTEFLLIDKYVPFSRGRGLQEGVLRTSIKADVLFFCDVDILLTKEFLNRCQTTPIEGHQIYVPTSFSLYNPEFYSAIHKTPVPAPIDQMYIGDNNGYWRLWGHGMVCLYKSDFHTIGGFDISKSGWGGEDLAFLKRSIRADNYKVIRALDPGLFHRYHGKDCNDANGKSKFSCIKVKASNEASKISLGFWYFRQKYNQSLLADESYQENHHNRDDQQRLDDDLHSEGKAVAQPLYGESMFDYKGLAASLSVLVLIGIVVMDVTLLIKNHNNRKDS
;
A
#
# COMPACT_ATOMS: atom_id res chain seq x y z
N MET A 1 -20.06 17.64 -4.38
CA MET A 1 -20.91 16.81 -3.48
C MET A 1 -20.33 15.43 -3.23
N LEU A 2 -19.84 14.72 -4.26
CA LEU A 2 -18.83 13.63 -4.17
C LEU A 2 -17.49 14.03 -3.46
N PHE A 3 -17.43 15.26 -2.93
CA PHE A 3 -16.23 16.02 -2.58
C PHE A 3 -16.04 16.14 -1.06
N GLU A 4 -17.10 16.03 -0.28
CA GLU A 4 -17.04 15.99 1.20
C GLU A 4 -16.91 14.53 1.71
N ILE A 5 -17.47 13.55 0.99
CA ILE A 5 -17.31 12.09 1.26
C ILE A 5 -15.84 11.64 1.13
N LYS A 6 -15.04 12.33 0.31
CA LYS A 6 -13.58 12.17 0.22
C LYS A 6 -12.81 12.73 1.42
N ARG A 7 -13.37 13.72 2.14
CA ARG A 7 -12.71 14.52 3.17
C ARG A 7 -12.67 13.80 4.54
N ALA A 8 -13.64 12.94 4.81
CA ALA A 8 -13.74 12.18 6.06
C ALA A 8 -12.84 10.93 6.13
N PHE A 9 -12.46 10.34 4.98
CA PHE A 9 -11.44 9.28 4.93
C PHE A 9 -10.02 9.82 5.25
N LEU A 10 -9.87 11.16 5.36
CA LEU A 10 -8.60 11.89 5.43
C LEU A 10 -8.29 12.58 6.78
N GLU A 11 -9.21 12.61 7.77
CA GLU A 11 -9.00 13.48 8.95
C GLU A 11 -8.76 12.78 10.30
N ASN A 12 -8.97 11.46 10.44
CA ASN A 12 -8.66 10.77 11.71
C ASN A 12 -7.86 9.47 11.54
N THR A 13 -6.77 9.40 12.29
CA THR A 13 -5.58 8.58 12.01
C THR A 13 -5.49 7.26 12.77
N ASP A 14 -6.53 6.86 13.50
CA ASP A 14 -6.52 5.64 14.34
C ASP A 14 -7.37 4.46 13.80
N ILE A 15 -8.19 4.67 12.77
CA ILE A 15 -9.15 3.66 12.27
C ILE A 15 -8.49 2.57 11.41
N THR A 16 -7.23 2.75 11.04
CA THR A 16 -6.46 1.78 10.25
C THR A 16 -5.48 0.96 11.07
N ASN A 17 -5.50 1.13 12.40
CA ASN A 17 -4.56 0.48 13.30
C ASN A 17 -5.03 -0.88 13.87
N LEU A 18 -6.10 -1.48 13.35
CA LEU A 18 -6.51 -2.85 13.70
C LEU A 18 -6.56 -3.74 12.45
N ASP A 19 -5.61 -4.67 12.40
CA ASP A 19 -5.28 -5.66 11.35
C ASP A 19 -4.46 -5.15 10.13
N PRO A 20 -3.19 -5.57 9.99
CA PRO A 20 -2.41 -5.37 8.77
C PRO A 20 -2.94 -6.08 7.51
N ASN A 21 -4.06 -6.81 7.56
CA ASN A 21 -4.62 -7.49 6.38
C ASN A 21 -5.64 -6.72 5.54
N PHE A 22 -6.43 -5.72 5.97
CA PHE A 22 -7.41 -5.10 5.06
C PHE A 22 -7.94 -3.73 5.53
N PRO A 23 -7.72 -2.63 4.78
CA PRO A 23 -8.61 -1.46 4.93
C PRO A 23 -9.16 -0.81 3.65
N TRP A 24 -8.55 -0.94 2.46
CA TRP A 24 -9.01 -0.18 1.27
C TRP A 24 -9.95 -0.99 0.36
N VAL A 25 -9.74 -2.31 0.29
CA VAL A 25 -10.39 -3.22 -0.69
C VAL A 25 -11.78 -3.70 -0.25
N ARG A 26 -12.06 -3.68 1.06
CA ARG A 26 -13.39 -4.08 1.57
C ARG A 26 -14.47 -3.03 1.30
N CYS A 27 -14.13 -1.75 1.14
CA CYS A 27 -15.13 -0.71 0.85
C CYS A 27 -15.41 -0.59 -0.66
N TRP A 28 -14.37 -0.53 -1.50
CA TRP A 28 -14.58 -0.24 -2.93
C TRP A 28 -15.28 -1.37 -3.73
N LEU A 29 -15.02 -2.66 -3.45
CA LEU A 29 -15.60 -3.82 -4.15
C LEU A 29 -17.04 -4.14 -3.70
N TYR A 30 -17.37 -3.79 -2.47
CA TYR A 30 -18.72 -3.81 -1.92
C TYR A 30 -19.64 -2.79 -2.59
N ASP A 31 -19.08 -1.66 -2.98
CA ASP A 31 -19.84 -0.57 -3.57
C ASP A 31 -20.27 -0.88 -5.03
N HIS A 32 -19.53 -1.65 -5.85
CA HIS A 32 -19.74 -1.64 -7.31
C HIS A 32 -20.41 -2.88 -7.99
N ILE A 33 -20.42 -4.10 -7.44
CA ILE A 33 -20.98 -5.32 -8.09
C ILE A 33 -21.98 -6.10 -7.25
N TYR A 34 -21.99 -5.86 -5.94
CA TYR A 34 -22.91 -6.52 -5.04
C TYR A 34 -24.26 -5.85 -5.16
N TYR A 35 -25.13 -6.52 -5.91
CA TYR A 35 -26.54 -6.21 -5.87
C TYR A 35 -27.08 -6.68 -4.54
N SER A 36 -27.58 -5.70 -3.80
CA SER A 36 -28.47 -5.97 -2.68
C SER A 36 -29.82 -6.37 -3.27
N PHE A 37 -30.44 -7.39 -2.69
CA PHE A 37 -31.75 -7.87 -3.14
C PHE A 37 -32.83 -7.49 -2.14
N TYR A 38 -33.98 -7.03 -2.62
CA TYR A 38 -35.16 -6.74 -1.83
C TYR A 38 -36.34 -7.57 -2.34
N ASP A 39 -37.00 -8.30 -1.45
CA ASP A 39 -38.11 -9.21 -1.81
C ASP A 39 -39.52 -8.62 -1.57
N GLY A 40 -39.61 -7.36 -1.16
CA GLY A 40 -40.86 -6.72 -0.71
C GLY A 40 -40.97 -6.61 0.81
N SER A 41 -40.10 -7.30 1.55
CA SER A 41 -40.08 -7.28 3.02
C SER A 41 -38.67 -7.22 3.61
N LYS A 42 -37.68 -7.84 2.97
CA LYS A 42 -36.31 -8.02 3.46
C LYS A 42 -35.26 -7.72 2.40
N VAL A 43 -34.09 -7.28 2.87
CA VAL A 43 -32.88 -7.00 2.12
C VAL A 43 -31.80 -8.04 2.42
N TYR A 44 -31.11 -8.46 1.36
CA TYR A 44 -30.00 -9.40 1.37
C TYR A 44 -28.78 -8.67 0.78
N ASP A 45 -27.78 -8.36 1.61
CA ASP A 45 -26.55 -7.65 1.22
C ASP A 45 -25.29 -8.35 1.76
N ASN A 46 -24.12 -7.94 1.28
CA ASN A 46 -22.85 -8.56 1.66
C ASN A 46 -22.27 -7.94 2.96
N GLN A 47 -22.84 -6.82 3.46
CA GLN A 47 -22.19 -5.95 4.45
C GLN A 47 -22.19 -6.57 5.86
N ASP A 48 -23.00 -7.61 6.09
CA ASP A 48 -23.21 -8.22 7.42
C ASP A 48 -22.77 -9.69 7.58
N THR A 49 -21.96 -10.26 6.68
CA THR A 49 -21.48 -11.66 6.82
C THR A 49 -20.51 -11.88 7.99
N ILE A 50 -20.00 -10.81 8.62
CA ILE A 50 -19.17 -10.89 9.83
C ILE A 50 -20.04 -11.01 11.10
N GLY A 51 -21.30 -10.53 11.07
CA GLY A 51 -22.21 -10.45 12.22
C GLY A 51 -23.19 -11.63 12.36
N GLY A 52 -23.19 -12.57 11.40
CA GLY A 52 -24.02 -13.78 11.45
C GLY A 52 -25.51 -13.59 11.11
N GLN A 53 -25.97 -12.37 10.75
CA GLN A 53 -27.30 -12.17 10.18
C GLN A 53 -27.25 -12.23 8.65
N VAL A 54 -28.05 -13.13 8.06
CA VAL A 54 -28.03 -13.46 6.63
C VAL A 54 -29.09 -12.73 5.79
N ALA A 55 -30.01 -12.01 6.44
CA ALA A 55 -31.05 -11.17 5.83
C ALA A 55 -31.63 -10.18 6.86
N ARG A 56 -32.01 -8.98 6.42
CA ARG A 56 -32.51 -7.89 7.28
C ARG A 56 -33.77 -7.22 6.70
N GLY A 57 -34.49 -6.40 7.45
CA GLY A 57 -35.51 -5.52 6.85
C GLY A 57 -34.86 -4.38 6.04
N PRO A 58 -35.55 -3.77 5.05
CA PRO A 58 -35.02 -2.62 4.32
C PRO A 58 -34.86 -1.43 5.25
N HIS A 59 -33.77 -0.70 5.09
CA HIS A 59 -33.60 0.58 5.75
C HIS A 59 -34.58 1.60 5.18
N HIS A 60 -34.85 2.67 5.93
CA HIS A 60 -35.83 3.68 5.53
C HIS A 60 -35.53 4.36 4.18
N VAL A 61 -34.25 4.60 3.84
CA VAL A 61 -33.81 5.18 2.54
C VAL A 61 -34.04 4.20 1.40
N GLU A 62 -33.75 2.93 1.66
CA GLU A 62 -34.02 1.84 0.73
C GLU A 62 -35.52 1.70 0.51
N LYS A 63 -36.37 1.82 1.54
CA LYS A 63 -37.85 1.78 1.39
C LYS A 63 -38.36 2.84 0.41
N ASN A 64 -37.88 4.08 0.50
CA ASN A 64 -38.31 5.14 -0.42
C ASN A 64 -37.71 4.96 -1.82
N LEU A 65 -36.41 4.63 -1.92
CA LEU A 65 -35.78 4.25 -3.19
C LEU A 65 -36.58 3.13 -3.86
N PHE A 66 -37.02 2.12 -3.12
CA PHE A 66 -37.82 1.02 -3.63
C PHE A 66 -39.22 1.47 -4.05
N VAL A 67 -39.91 2.30 -3.27
CA VAL A 67 -41.22 2.86 -3.68
C VAL A 67 -41.08 3.70 -4.95
N GLU A 68 -40.05 4.54 -5.07
CA GLU A 68 -39.78 5.35 -6.27
C GLU A 68 -39.45 4.47 -7.48
N LEU A 69 -38.56 3.47 -7.31
CA LEU A 69 -38.24 2.51 -8.36
C LEU A 69 -39.49 1.70 -8.78
N GLN A 70 -40.36 1.35 -7.85
CA GLN A 70 -41.63 0.67 -8.13
C GLN A 70 -42.60 1.57 -8.89
N GLU A 71 -42.80 2.82 -8.46
CA GLU A 71 -43.69 3.77 -9.15
C GLU A 71 -43.17 4.12 -10.54
N GLN A 72 -41.85 4.30 -10.72
CA GLN A 72 -41.24 4.51 -12.03
C GLN A 72 -41.40 3.28 -12.94
N ALA A 73 -41.24 2.07 -12.40
CA ALA A 73 -41.47 0.84 -13.14
C ALA A 73 -42.94 0.68 -13.58
N VAL A 74 -43.89 0.92 -12.67
CA VAL A 74 -45.33 0.88 -12.97
C VAL A 74 -45.71 1.96 -13.97
N GLY A 75 -45.23 3.20 -13.79
CA GLY A 75 -45.46 4.28 -14.73
C GLY A 75 -44.98 3.96 -16.15
N PHE A 76 -43.84 3.28 -16.28
CA PHE A 76 -43.37 2.77 -17.57
C PHE A 76 -44.27 1.66 -18.13
N LEU A 77 -44.67 0.68 -17.31
CA LEU A 77 -45.52 -0.44 -17.74
C LEU A 77 -46.94 0.00 -18.11
N GLU A 78 -47.50 1.01 -17.45
CA GLU A 78 -48.81 1.58 -17.76
C GLU A 78 -48.88 2.11 -19.20
N THR A 79 -47.77 2.61 -19.75
CA THR A 79 -47.71 3.05 -21.16
C THR A 79 -47.83 1.89 -22.16
N LYS A 80 -47.55 0.65 -21.73
CA LYS A 80 -47.59 -0.56 -22.58
C LYS A 80 -48.79 -1.45 -22.29
N TYR A 81 -49.17 -1.54 -21.02
CA TYR A 81 -50.22 -2.42 -20.52
C TYR A 81 -51.11 -1.63 -19.54
N PRO A 82 -51.98 -0.73 -20.05
CA PRO A 82 -52.76 0.16 -19.21
C PRO A 82 -53.65 -0.60 -18.21
N GLY A 83 -53.57 -0.23 -16.93
CA GLY A 83 -54.34 -0.79 -15.82
C GLY A 83 -53.95 -2.21 -15.42
N LYS A 84 -52.90 -2.80 -16.02
CA LYS A 84 -52.54 -4.21 -15.81
C LYS A 84 -51.67 -4.45 -14.59
N TYR A 85 -50.75 -3.54 -14.26
CA TYR A 85 -49.80 -3.70 -13.15
C TYR A 85 -49.98 -2.62 -12.09
N LYS A 86 -49.91 -2.99 -10.81
CA LYS A 86 -49.89 -2.08 -9.66
C LYS A 86 -48.55 -2.16 -8.94
N ARG A 87 -48.31 -1.20 -8.04
CA ARG A 87 -47.08 -1.13 -7.25
C ARG A 87 -46.85 -2.39 -6.42
N GLU A 88 -47.93 -2.96 -5.88
CA GLU A 88 -47.92 -4.19 -5.08
C GLU A 88 -47.46 -5.42 -5.90
N ASP A 89 -47.50 -5.35 -7.23
CA ASP A 89 -47.07 -6.42 -8.12
C ASP A 89 -45.55 -6.40 -8.39
N CYS A 90 -44.85 -5.31 -8.03
CA CYS A 90 -43.45 -5.02 -8.33
C CYS A 90 -42.51 -5.13 -7.11
N GLN A 91 -42.58 -6.22 -6.35
CA GLN A 91 -41.92 -6.29 -5.03
C GLN A 91 -40.46 -6.75 -5.04
N GLN A 92 -40.00 -7.42 -6.11
CA GLN A 92 -38.64 -7.94 -6.19
C GLN A 92 -37.70 -6.95 -6.89
N ILE A 93 -36.73 -6.41 -6.13
CA ILE A 93 -35.80 -5.38 -6.60
C ILE A 93 -34.36 -5.84 -6.36
N ARG A 94 -33.53 -5.83 -7.41
CA ARG A 94 -32.07 -5.96 -7.29
C ARG A 94 -31.45 -4.58 -7.48
N TYR A 95 -30.64 -4.07 -6.55
CA TYR A 95 -30.00 -2.74 -6.66
C TYR A 95 -28.55 -2.65 -6.16
N ARG A 96 -27.77 -1.67 -6.66
CA ARG A 96 -26.40 -1.35 -6.21
C ARG A 96 -26.08 0.14 -6.32
N THR A 97 -25.12 0.66 -5.52
CA THR A 97 -24.68 2.08 -5.57
C THR A 97 -23.32 2.21 -6.23
N VAL A 98 -23.26 2.67 -7.47
CA VAL A 98 -22.02 2.82 -8.24
C VAL A 98 -21.43 4.24 -8.08
N PRO A 99 -20.27 4.44 -7.42
CA PRO A 99 -19.62 5.74 -7.13
C PRO A 99 -19.39 6.74 -8.28
N THR A 100 -19.57 6.33 -9.53
CA THR A 100 -19.31 7.14 -10.72
C THR A 100 -20.57 7.67 -11.39
N TYR A 101 -21.65 6.89 -11.36
CA TYR A 101 -22.90 7.22 -12.03
C TYR A 101 -24.15 6.76 -11.23
N GLY A 102 -24.11 6.44 -9.95
CA GLY A 102 -25.32 6.42 -9.10
C GLY A 102 -25.91 5.03 -8.90
N ILE A 103 -27.24 4.92 -8.81
CA ILE A 103 -27.90 3.70 -8.35
C ILE A 103 -28.52 2.98 -9.54
N GLU A 104 -28.24 1.68 -9.67
CA GLU A 104 -28.88 0.82 -10.67
C GLU A 104 -29.87 -0.11 -9.98
N ALA A 105 -31.01 -0.36 -10.62
CA ALA A 105 -32.03 -1.25 -10.11
C ALA A 105 -32.70 -2.07 -11.22
N ASP A 106 -33.12 -3.29 -10.89
CA ASP A 106 -33.97 -4.16 -11.71
C ASP A 106 -35.20 -4.53 -10.87
N VAL A 107 -36.37 -4.13 -11.36
CA VAL A 107 -37.66 -4.30 -10.71
C VAL A 107 -38.48 -5.34 -11.48
N LEU A 108 -38.79 -6.46 -10.84
CA LEU A 108 -39.64 -7.50 -11.40
C LEU A 108 -41.10 -7.27 -10.95
N CYS A 109 -41.98 -7.15 -11.93
CA CYS A 109 -43.42 -7.01 -11.78
C CYS A 109 -44.13 -8.26 -12.29
N MET A 110 -45.04 -8.83 -11.49
CA MET A 110 -45.74 -10.07 -11.84
C MET A 110 -47.24 -9.88 -11.88
N ASP A 111 -47.86 -10.19 -13.03
CA ASP A 111 -49.31 -10.19 -13.15
C ASP A 111 -49.89 -11.43 -12.47
N GLN A 112 -50.65 -11.20 -11.41
CA GLN A 112 -51.25 -12.25 -10.58
C GLN A 112 -52.32 -13.08 -11.32
N ALA A 113 -52.94 -12.54 -12.37
CA ALA A 113 -54.02 -13.23 -13.08
C ALA A 113 -53.52 -14.19 -14.17
N SER A 114 -52.44 -13.82 -14.88
CA SER A 114 -51.90 -14.61 -15.99
C SER A 114 -50.57 -15.29 -15.68
N GLY A 115 -49.92 -14.94 -14.56
CA GLY A 115 -48.58 -15.43 -14.18
C GLY A 115 -47.45 -14.84 -15.04
N THR A 116 -47.77 -13.88 -15.91
CA THR A 116 -46.79 -13.24 -16.79
C THR A 116 -45.91 -12.27 -16.01
N GLN A 117 -44.62 -12.24 -16.35
CA GLN A 117 -43.59 -11.49 -15.63
C GLN A 117 -42.95 -10.45 -16.54
N GLU A 118 -42.85 -9.23 -16.03
CA GLU A 118 -42.20 -8.12 -16.71
C GLU A 118 -41.09 -7.55 -15.83
N ARG A 119 -39.94 -7.25 -16.44
CA ARG A 119 -38.80 -6.66 -15.75
C ARG A 119 -38.55 -5.26 -16.26
N VAL A 120 -38.38 -4.33 -15.33
CA VAL A 120 -38.04 -2.94 -15.63
C VAL A 120 -36.70 -2.62 -14.99
N GLN A 121 -35.71 -2.42 -15.85
CA GLN A 121 -34.40 -1.97 -15.43
C GLN A 121 -34.36 -0.46 -15.39
N LEU A 122 -33.90 0.09 -14.27
CA LEU A 122 -33.87 1.51 -13.97
C LEU A 122 -32.45 1.92 -13.59
N LEU A 123 -32.01 3.07 -14.10
CA LEU A 123 -30.78 3.73 -13.68
C LEU A 123 -31.15 5.08 -13.08
N GLN A 124 -30.68 5.32 -11.88
CA GLN A 124 -30.67 6.62 -11.22
C GLN A 124 -29.25 7.20 -11.29
N PRO A 125 -28.93 8.05 -12.31
CA PRO A 125 -27.56 8.47 -12.56
C PRO A 125 -26.93 9.37 -11.44
N ILE A 126 -25.62 9.31 -11.17
CA ILE A 126 -24.79 10.44 -10.69
C ILE A 126 -24.64 11.24 -11.96
N LYS A 127 -25.31 12.38 -12.02
CA LYS A 127 -25.88 12.82 -13.28
C LYS A 127 -24.90 13.26 -14.39
N THR A 128 -23.56 13.05 -14.33
CA THR A 128 -22.59 13.03 -15.48
C THR A 128 -21.08 12.99 -15.09
N THR A 129 -20.24 12.25 -15.86
CA THR A 129 -18.74 12.34 -15.84
C THR A 129 -18.28 13.56 -16.63
N GLN A 130 -17.24 14.25 -16.16
CA GLN A 130 -16.84 15.55 -16.68
C GLN A 130 -15.33 15.61 -16.88
N VAL A 131 -14.87 16.22 -17.99
CA VAL A 131 -13.46 16.62 -18.13
C VAL A 131 -13.21 17.68 -17.08
N LEU A 132 -12.44 17.32 -16.06
CA LEU A 132 -12.15 18.24 -14.97
C LEU A 132 -11.11 19.29 -15.41
N TYR A 133 -10.11 18.88 -16.19
CA TYR A 133 -9.09 19.75 -16.78
C TYR A 133 -8.22 18.98 -17.80
N HIS A 134 -7.53 19.72 -18.67
CA HIS A 134 -6.44 19.24 -19.53
C HIS A 134 -5.15 19.97 -19.15
N HIS A 135 -4.05 19.24 -19.02
CA HIS A 135 -2.73 19.82 -18.76
C HIS A 135 -1.72 19.18 -19.71
N HIS A 136 -0.96 20.01 -20.42
CA HIS A 136 0.15 19.55 -21.24
C HIS A 136 1.29 19.11 -20.34
N VAL A 137 1.68 17.84 -20.44
CA VAL A 137 2.79 17.27 -19.68
C VAL A 137 4.06 17.40 -20.50
N GLU A 138 4.95 18.31 -20.09
CA GLU A 138 6.26 18.42 -20.73
C GLU A 138 7.11 17.16 -20.47
N PRO A 139 7.77 16.61 -21.50
CA PRO A 139 8.43 15.31 -21.42
C PRO A 139 9.74 15.30 -20.62
N THR A 140 10.33 16.46 -20.31
CA THR A 140 11.67 16.54 -19.72
C THR A 140 11.80 17.72 -18.77
N LYS A 141 11.22 17.59 -17.57
CA LYS A 141 11.45 18.53 -16.46
C LYS A 141 12.69 18.11 -15.69
N ASN A 142 13.55 19.04 -15.30
CA ASN A 142 14.71 18.69 -14.47
C ASN A 142 14.23 18.31 -13.07
N ILE A 143 14.75 17.22 -12.53
CA ILE A 143 14.42 16.72 -11.19
C ILE A 143 15.64 16.83 -10.27
N ASN A 144 15.45 17.30 -9.04
CA ASN A 144 16.48 17.26 -8.00
C ASN A 144 16.01 16.39 -6.84
N ILE A 145 16.78 15.35 -6.54
CA ILE A 145 16.57 14.47 -5.39
C ILE A 145 17.20 15.13 -4.17
N ILE A 146 16.38 15.42 -3.16
CA ILE A 146 16.84 15.96 -1.87
C ILE A 146 16.92 14.80 -0.87
N MET A 147 18.13 14.51 -0.41
CA MET A 147 18.42 13.36 0.46
C MET A 147 19.12 13.79 1.75
N PRO A 148 18.43 13.78 2.90
CA PRO A 148 19.06 13.88 4.21
C PRO A 148 19.84 12.60 4.50
N LEU A 149 21.08 12.74 5.00
CA LEU A 149 21.94 11.59 5.25
C LEU A 149 22.81 11.78 6.51
N LYS A 150 22.99 10.70 7.26
CA LYS A 150 23.98 10.56 8.32
C LYS A 150 24.50 9.12 8.29
N GLY A 151 25.82 8.93 8.28
CA GLY A 151 26.48 7.64 8.12
C GLY A 151 26.08 6.93 6.83
N ARG A 152 25.80 5.63 6.93
CA ARG A 152 25.23 4.76 5.87
C ARG A 152 26.03 4.69 4.56
N PRO A 153 27.38 4.51 4.62
CA PRO A 153 28.23 4.49 3.43
C PRO A 153 27.81 3.44 2.38
N ASP A 154 27.45 2.24 2.82
CA ASP A 154 27.03 1.17 1.92
C ASP A 154 25.70 1.46 1.22
N ASN A 155 24.74 2.03 1.94
CA ASN A 155 23.41 2.34 1.40
C ASN A 155 23.52 3.44 0.35
N LEU A 156 24.34 4.46 0.62
CA LEU A 156 24.63 5.51 -0.36
C LEU A 156 25.27 4.94 -1.64
N ARG A 157 26.23 4.03 -1.49
CA ARG A 157 26.86 3.37 -2.65
C ARG A 157 25.85 2.58 -3.47
N ILE A 158 24.92 1.87 -2.82
CA ILE A 158 23.85 1.13 -3.51
C ILE A 158 22.91 2.09 -4.23
N PHE A 159 22.47 3.17 -3.58
CA PHE A 159 21.63 4.21 -4.18
C PHE A 159 22.28 4.81 -5.43
N LEU A 160 23.56 5.22 -5.34
CA LEU A 160 24.30 5.79 -6.47
C LEU A 160 24.52 4.78 -7.61
N LYS A 161 24.71 3.49 -7.31
CA LYS A 161 24.76 2.43 -8.33
C LYS A 161 23.42 2.29 -9.05
N ASN A 162 22.31 2.28 -8.31
CA ASN A 162 20.98 2.23 -8.89
C ASN A 162 20.71 3.45 -9.77
N LEU A 163 21.00 4.67 -9.29
CA LEU A 163 20.83 5.88 -10.08
C LEU A 163 21.71 5.89 -11.34
N ARG A 164 22.98 5.47 -11.24
CA ARG A 164 23.86 5.33 -12.41
C ARG A 164 23.30 4.34 -13.44
N HIS A 165 22.80 3.19 -12.99
CA HIS A 165 22.19 2.21 -13.88
C HIS A 165 20.99 2.78 -14.64
N ILE A 166 20.16 3.60 -13.98
CA ILE A 166 19.06 4.31 -14.63
C ILE A 166 19.59 5.33 -15.64
N LEU A 167 20.60 6.13 -15.30
CA LEU A 167 21.06 7.22 -16.16
C LEU A 167 21.90 6.77 -17.36
N GLN A 168 22.56 5.61 -17.28
CA GLN A 168 23.45 5.11 -18.34
C GLN A 168 22.80 4.96 -19.71
N ASN A 169 21.50 4.64 -19.75
CA ASN A 169 20.78 4.35 -20.99
C ASN A 169 19.63 5.34 -21.24
N ASN A 170 19.60 6.48 -20.55
CA ASN A 170 18.46 7.38 -20.56
C ASN A 170 18.87 8.86 -20.64
N PRO A 171 18.16 9.69 -21.42
CA PRO A 171 18.46 11.12 -21.57
C PRO A 171 17.97 11.97 -20.38
N ILE A 172 17.64 11.37 -19.23
CA ILE A 172 17.10 12.07 -18.06
C ILE A 172 18.25 12.74 -17.33
N THR A 173 18.09 14.03 -17.01
CA THR A 173 19.01 14.75 -16.13
C THR A 173 18.48 14.78 -14.71
N VAL A 174 19.32 14.35 -13.76
CA VAL A 174 18.99 14.26 -12.34
C VAL A 174 19.99 15.06 -11.51
N GLY A 175 19.48 15.99 -10.74
CA GLY A 175 20.17 16.59 -9.60
C GLY A 175 20.09 15.68 -8.38
N LEU A 176 21.15 15.64 -7.58
CA LEU A 176 21.19 14.96 -6.30
C LEU A 176 21.82 15.88 -5.25
N THR A 177 20.97 16.48 -4.43
CA THR A 177 21.40 17.26 -3.27
C THR A 177 21.40 16.40 -2.03
N ILE A 178 22.59 16.12 -1.52
CA ILE A 178 22.78 15.37 -0.28
C ILE A 178 23.02 16.35 0.85
N VAL A 179 22.12 16.34 1.82
CA VAL A 179 22.22 17.13 3.05
C VAL A 179 22.77 16.25 4.14
N TYR A 180 24.08 16.34 4.35
CA TYR A 180 24.85 15.45 5.20
C TYR A 180 25.01 16.03 6.61
N PHE A 181 24.65 15.26 7.62
CA PHE A 181 24.90 15.60 9.02
C PHE A 181 26.26 15.04 9.41
N ASP A 182 27.20 15.93 9.71
CA ASP A 182 28.62 15.62 9.87
C ASP A 182 28.86 14.51 10.92
N ASP A 183 29.66 13.52 10.53
CA ASP A 183 30.12 12.41 11.35
C ASP A 183 31.47 11.87 10.83
N GLU A 184 31.90 10.71 11.32
CA GLU A 184 33.16 10.07 10.92
C GLU A 184 33.21 9.61 9.45
N ASP A 185 32.04 9.37 8.83
CA ASP A 185 31.93 8.90 7.46
C ASP A 185 31.87 10.05 6.42
N THR A 186 31.80 11.32 6.86
CA THR A 186 31.66 12.50 5.99
C THR A 186 32.66 12.50 4.84
N ALA A 187 33.95 12.32 5.14
CA ALA A 187 35.02 12.39 4.14
C ALA A 187 34.90 11.27 3.09
N TRP A 188 34.53 10.07 3.53
CA TRP A 188 34.34 8.92 2.65
C TRP A 188 33.12 9.12 1.74
N ASN A 189 31.98 9.51 2.32
CA ASN A 189 30.74 9.73 1.58
C ASN A 189 30.90 10.84 0.53
N LYS A 190 31.52 11.96 0.90
CA LYS A 190 31.84 13.04 -0.04
C LYS A 190 32.72 12.56 -1.20
N LYS A 191 33.73 11.71 -0.93
CA LYS A 191 34.58 11.13 -1.96
C LYS A 191 33.80 10.21 -2.91
N VAL A 192 32.90 9.38 -2.38
CA VAL A 192 32.06 8.47 -3.17
C VAL A 192 31.09 9.26 -4.05
N ILE A 193 30.44 10.29 -3.52
CA ILE A 193 29.52 11.12 -4.32
C ILE A 193 30.28 11.78 -5.48
N ASN A 194 31.44 12.38 -5.18
CA ASN A 194 32.28 13.01 -6.19
C ASN A 194 32.77 12.04 -7.27
N SER A 195 33.03 10.76 -6.92
CA SER A 195 33.43 9.77 -7.91
C SER A 195 32.27 9.39 -8.83
N TYR A 196 31.06 9.20 -8.29
CA TYR A 196 29.86 8.91 -9.09
C TYR A 196 29.46 10.08 -9.98
N ASN A 197 29.57 11.32 -9.49
CA ASN A 197 29.29 12.54 -10.27
C ASN A 197 30.19 12.65 -11.51
N ARG A 198 31.47 12.27 -11.39
CA ARG A 198 32.43 12.32 -12.52
C ARG A 198 32.19 11.26 -13.59
N ILE A 199 31.67 10.08 -13.21
CA ILE A 199 31.54 8.92 -14.10
C ILE A 199 30.12 8.72 -14.63
N THR A 200 29.15 9.46 -14.11
CA THR A 200 27.73 9.30 -14.46
C THR A 200 27.28 10.53 -15.24
N ILE A 201 27.06 10.35 -16.54
CA ILE A 201 26.53 11.39 -17.42
C ILE A 201 25.11 11.75 -16.96
N ASN A 202 24.73 13.03 -17.07
CA ASN A 202 23.42 13.56 -16.67
C ASN A 202 23.12 13.49 -15.16
N LEU A 203 24.14 13.27 -14.32
CA LEU A 203 24.06 13.44 -12.88
C LEU A 203 24.77 14.74 -12.49
N ASP A 204 24.09 15.59 -11.73
CA ASP A 204 24.71 16.71 -11.03
C ASP A 204 24.52 16.50 -9.53
N THR A 205 25.57 16.70 -8.73
CA THR A 205 25.54 16.42 -7.30
C THR A 205 25.98 17.61 -6.47
N GLU A 206 25.28 17.85 -5.37
CA GLU A 206 25.61 18.87 -4.39
C GLU A 206 25.70 18.24 -2.99
N PHE A 207 26.74 18.60 -2.23
CA PHE A 207 26.98 18.08 -0.89
C PHE A 207 26.91 19.22 0.13
N LEU A 208 25.80 19.29 0.86
CA LEU A 208 25.53 20.33 1.86
C LEU A 208 25.80 19.77 3.25
N LEU A 209 26.80 20.31 3.94
CA LEU A 209 27.14 19.89 5.30
C LEU A 209 26.27 20.61 6.34
N ILE A 210 25.84 19.86 7.35
CA ILE A 210 25.24 20.31 8.61
C ILE A 210 26.20 19.95 9.73
N ASP A 211 26.43 20.89 10.65
CA ASP A 211 27.38 20.75 11.75
C ASP A 211 27.09 19.51 12.62
N LYS A 212 28.16 18.81 13.05
CA LYS A 212 28.11 17.57 13.86
C LYS A 212 27.36 17.71 15.18
N TYR A 213 27.28 18.92 15.73
CA TYR A 213 26.56 19.19 16.99
C TYR A 213 25.04 19.28 16.79
N VAL A 214 24.56 19.33 15.54
CA VAL A 214 23.13 19.31 15.23
C VAL A 214 22.65 17.86 15.14
N PRO A 215 21.71 17.42 16.01
CA PRO A 215 21.15 16.09 15.92
C PRO A 215 20.47 15.87 14.56
N PHE A 216 20.57 14.63 14.08
CA PHE A 216 19.93 14.25 12.82
C PHE A 216 18.41 14.47 12.88
N SER A 217 17.88 15.18 11.90
CA SER A 217 16.44 15.37 11.69
C SER A 217 16.16 15.32 10.20
N ARG A 218 15.32 14.38 9.79
CA ARG A 218 14.94 14.19 8.38
C ARG A 218 14.27 15.43 7.81
N GLY A 219 13.27 15.96 8.52
CA GLY A 219 12.53 17.15 8.12
C GLY A 219 13.44 18.38 8.02
N ARG A 220 14.38 18.56 8.96
CA ARG A 220 15.39 19.62 8.86
C ARG A 220 16.29 19.42 7.65
N GLY A 221 16.81 18.21 7.42
CA GLY A 221 17.65 17.92 6.27
C GLY A 221 16.95 18.23 4.95
N LEU A 222 15.68 17.85 4.80
CA LEU A 222 14.89 18.17 3.61
C LEU A 222 14.69 19.68 3.47
N GLN A 223 14.30 20.37 4.54
CA GLN A 223 14.12 21.83 4.55
C GLN A 223 15.40 22.56 4.11
N GLU A 224 16.53 22.24 4.72
CA GLU A 224 17.84 22.82 4.42
C GLU A 224 18.24 22.53 2.96
N GLY A 225 17.98 21.31 2.48
CA GLY A 225 18.26 20.93 1.10
C GLY A 225 17.48 21.78 0.10
N VAL A 226 16.19 21.98 0.31
CA VAL A 226 15.38 22.84 -0.58
C VAL A 226 15.85 24.29 -0.54
N LEU A 227 16.15 24.81 0.65
CA LEU A 227 16.54 26.21 0.83
C LEU A 227 17.92 26.53 0.25
N ARG A 228 18.88 25.61 0.39
CA ARG A 228 20.29 25.87 0.07
C ARG A 228 20.75 25.30 -1.25
N THR A 229 19.99 24.38 -1.86
CA THR A 229 20.43 23.78 -3.12
C THR A 229 20.58 24.82 -4.23
N SER A 230 21.72 24.75 -4.92
CA SER A 230 22.02 25.55 -6.10
C SER A 230 21.62 24.86 -7.41
N ILE A 231 21.29 23.57 -7.36
CA ILE A 231 20.81 22.81 -8.52
C ILE A 231 19.45 23.36 -8.97
N LYS A 232 19.38 23.78 -10.23
CA LYS A 232 18.15 24.24 -10.86
C LYS A 232 17.32 23.04 -11.34
N ALA A 233 16.21 22.80 -10.68
CA ALA A 233 15.25 21.77 -11.04
C ALA A 233 13.83 22.31 -10.89
N ASP A 234 12.94 21.83 -11.76
CA ASP A 234 11.52 22.17 -11.74
C ASP A 234 10.84 21.38 -10.61
N VAL A 235 11.17 20.10 -10.52
CA VAL A 235 10.57 19.16 -9.55
C VAL A 235 11.62 18.71 -8.53
N LEU A 236 11.21 18.71 -7.27
CA LEU A 236 11.97 18.14 -6.16
C LEU A 236 11.43 16.75 -5.83
N PHE A 237 12.32 15.83 -5.51
CA PHE A 237 11.97 14.53 -4.97
C PHE A 237 12.59 14.32 -3.59
N PHE A 238 11.76 14.20 -2.56
CA PHE A 238 12.21 13.85 -1.22
C PHE A 238 12.43 12.34 -1.13
N CYS A 239 13.66 11.94 -0.81
CA CYS A 239 14.08 10.55 -0.90
C CYS A 239 14.95 10.13 0.29
N ASP A 240 14.78 8.89 0.72
CA ASP A 240 15.65 8.26 1.71
C ASP A 240 16.75 7.45 0.99
N VAL A 241 17.92 7.29 1.61
CA VAL A 241 19.04 6.54 1.04
C VAL A 241 18.74 5.03 0.84
N ASP A 242 17.71 4.52 1.53
CA ASP A 242 17.28 3.12 1.46
C ASP A 242 16.31 2.83 0.31
N ILE A 243 16.02 3.83 -0.51
CA ILE A 243 15.12 3.69 -1.64
C ILE A 243 15.90 3.23 -2.88
N LEU A 244 15.29 2.33 -3.65
CA LEU A 244 15.69 2.01 -5.02
C LEU A 244 14.61 2.55 -5.97
N LEU A 245 15.06 3.13 -7.07
CA LEU A 245 14.25 3.84 -8.06
C LEU A 245 14.35 3.16 -9.41
N THR A 246 13.30 3.27 -10.22
CA THR A 246 13.35 2.96 -11.65
C THR A 246 13.24 4.23 -12.49
N LYS A 247 13.57 4.11 -13.78
CA LYS A 247 13.36 5.19 -14.75
C LYS A 247 11.90 5.65 -14.79
N GLU A 248 10.98 4.69 -14.75
CA GLU A 248 9.54 4.92 -14.86
C GLU A 248 9.03 5.71 -13.65
N PHE A 249 9.58 5.44 -12.45
CA PHE A 249 9.29 6.26 -11.28
C PHE A 249 9.76 7.70 -11.46
N LEU A 250 11.00 7.93 -11.91
CA LEU A 250 11.52 9.28 -12.13
C LEU A 250 10.63 10.06 -13.11
N ASN A 251 10.23 9.41 -14.20
CA ASN A 251 9.29 10.01 -15.17
C ASN A 251 7.96 10.38 -14.51
N ARG A 252 7.34 9.49 -13.72
CA ARG A 252 6.09 9.80 -13.00
C ARG A 252 6.28 10.92 -11.99
N CYS A 253 7.40 10.93 -11.28
CA CYS A 253 7.76 11.94 -10.32
C CYS A 253 7.90 13.32 -10.97
N GLN A 254 8.46 13.40 -12.20
CA GLN A 254 8.56 14.64 -12.99
C GLN A 254 7.21 15.10 -13.56
N THR A 255 6.38 14.17 -13.99
CA THR A 255 5.21 14.47 -14.82
C THR A 255 3.90 14.58 -14.05
N THR A 256 3.79 13.94 -12.88
CA THR A 256 2.57 13.97 -12.08
C THR A 256 2.38 15.31 -11.38
N PRO A 257 3.39 15.95 -10.76
CA PRO A 257 3.20 17.27 -10.16
C PRO A 257 2.83 18.32 -11.21
N ILE A 258 1.94 19.23 -10.85
CA ILE A 258 1.54 20.40 -11.64
C ILE A 258 1.79 21.62 -10.76
N GLU A 259 2.64 22.53 -11.20
CA GLU A 259 3.01 23.70 -10.41
C GLU A 259 1.78 24.49 -9.98
N GLY A 260 1.72 24.83 -8.69
CA GLY A 260 0.62 25.58 -8.08
C GLY A 260 -0.70 24.81 -7.96
N HIS A 261 -0.76 23.53 -8.36
CA HIS A 261 -2.02 22.79 -8.46
C HIS A 261 -1.98 21.35 -7.94
N GLN A 262 -0.87 20.62 -8.08
CA GLN A 262 -0.84 19.19 -7.83
C GLN A 262 0.51 18.73 -7.33
N ILE A 263 0.51 17.95 -6.23
CA ILE A 263 1.70 17.24 -5.76
C ILE A 263 1.49 15.73 -5.85
N TYR A 264 2.60 14.99 -5.92
CA TYR A 264 2.59 13.54 -5.98
C TYR A 264 3.25 12.92 -4.75
N VAL A 265 2.54 12.01 -4.08
CA VAL A 265 2.95 11.37 -2.83
C VAL A 265 2.94 9.85 -3.06
N PRO A 266 3.98 9.32 -3.73
CA PRO A 266 4.07 7.90 -4.07
C PRO A 266 4.16 7.02 -2.81
N THR A 267 3.57 5.84 -2.90
CA THR A 267 3.69 4.79 -1.88
C THR A 267 4.66 3.73 -2.36
N SER A 268 5.77 3.55 -1.63
CA SER A 268 6.81 2.58 -1.95
C SER A 268 6.43 1.16 -1.57
N PHE A 269 6.97 0.19 -2.30
CA PHE A 269 6.97 -1.22 -1.93
C PHE A 269 8.14 -1.53 -0.98
N SER A 270 7.86 -2.03 0.23
CA SER A 270 8.91 -2.44 1.18
C SER A 270 9.33 -3.86 0.88
N LEU A 271 10.61 -4.06 0.60
CA LEU A 271 11.18 -5.41 0.47
C LEU A 271 11.30 -6.06 1.86
N TYR A 272 10.99 -7.36 1.92
CA TYR A 272 11.26 -8.21 3.08
C TYR A 272 12.75 -8.55 3.18
N ASN A 273 13.14 -9.20 4.27
CA ASN A 273 14.50 -9.70 4.45
C ASN A 273 14.86 -10.72 3.35
N PRO A 274 15.77 -10.38 2.43
CA PRO A 274 16.12 -11.30 1.34
C PRO A 274 16.85 -12.54 1.88
N GLU A 275 17.55 -12.44 3.00
CA GLU A 275 18.22 -13.58 3.63
C GLU A 275 17.22 -14.61 4.15
N PHE A 276 16.07 -14.17 4.67
CA PHE A 276 15.03 -15.07 5.17
C PHE A 276 14.45 -15.92 4.03
N TYR A 277 14.11 -15.27 2.92
CA TYR A 277 13.59 -15.95 1.73
C TYR A 277 14.64 -16.91 1.15
N SER A 278 15.86 -16.41 0.91
CA SER A 278 16.97 -17.20 0.38
C SER A 278 17.29 -18.42 1.26
N ALA A 279 17.22 -18.30 2.59
CA ALA A 279 17.43 -19.42 3.51
C ALA A 279 16.34 -20.50 3.43
N ILE A 280 15.07 -20.09 3.29
CA ILE A 280 13.95 -21.05 3.16
C ILE A 280 14.04 -21.83 1.86
N HIS A 281 14.35 -21.14 0.76
CA HIS A 281 14.34 -21.67 -0.59
C HIS A 281 15.71 -22.20 -1.06
N LYS A 282 16.75 -22.09 -0.24
CA LYS A 282 18.14 -22.51 -0.56
C LYS A 282 18.68 -21.84 -1.84
N THR A 283 18.36 -20.57 -2.05
CA THR A 283 18.83 -19.78 -3.20
C THR A 283 19.81 -18.70 -2.73
N PRO A 284 20.73 -18.23 -3.59
CA PRO A 284 21.58 -17.10 -3.25
C PRO A 284 20.75 -15.82 -3.08
N VAL A 285 21.21 -14.90 -2.22
CA VAL A 285 20.61 -13.57 -2.09
C VAL A 285 20.91 -12.76 -3.35
N PRO A 286 19.89 -12.29 -4.10
CA PRO A 286 20.11 -11.47 -5.29
C PRO A 286 20.77 -10.14 -4.95
N ALA A 287 21.45 -9.50 -5.91
CA ALA A 287 21.97 -8.15 -5.70
C ALA A 287 20.79 -7.16 -5.50
N PRO A 288 20.99 -6.03 -4.78
CA PRO A 288 19.88 -5.13 -4.44
C PRO A 288 19.01 -4.66 -5.61
N ILE A 289 19.62 -4.39 -6.77
CA ILE A 289 18.88 -3.95 -7.98
C ILE A 289 18.01 -5.10 -8.52
N ASP A 290 18.46 -6.34 -8.41
CA ASP A 290 17.73 -7.53 -8.87
C ASP A 290 16.60 -7.94 -7.91
N GLN A 291 16.49 -7.29 -6.75
CA GLN A 291 15.40 -7.50 -5.79
C GLN A 291 14.14 -6.67 -6.12
N MET A 292 14.22 -5.74 -7.09
CA MET A 292 13.18 -4.76 -7.41
C MET A 292 12.01 -5.35 -8.23
N TYR A 293 11.31 -6.33 -7.66
CA TYR A 293 10.06 -6.86 -8.19
C TYR A 293 8.97 -6.83 -7.12
N ILE A 294 7.69 -6.91 -7.51
CA ILE A 294 6.55 -6.86 -6.60
C ILE A 294 5.97 -8.27 -6.50
N GLY A 295 6.00 -8.86 -5.30
CA GLY A 295 5.42 -10.17 -5.03
C GLY A 295 4.98 -10.31 -3.57
N ASP A 296 3.96 -11.13 -3.34
CA ASP A 296 3.38 -11.34 -1.99
C ASP A 296 4.39 -11.94 -0.99
N ASN A 297 5.43 -12.62 -1.51
CA ASN A 297 6.49 -13.27 -0.74
C ASN A 297 7.74 -12.40 -0.54
N ASN A 298 7.87 -11.27 -1.25
CA ASN A 298 9.09 -10.47 -1.26
C ASN A 298 8.90 -9.06 -0.69
N GLY A 299 7.66 -8.64 -0.40
CA GLY A 299 7.42 -7.38 0.27
C GLY A 299 5.95 -7.04 0.53
N TYR A 300 5.71 -5.76 0.80
CA TYR A 300 4.37 -5.20 1.00
C TYR A 300 4.34 -3.69 0.73
N TRP A 301 3.16 -3.14 0.41
CA TRP A 301 2.99 -1.70 0.22
C TRP A 301 3.04 -0.94 1.53
N ARG A 302 3.89 0.10 1.63
CA ARG A 302 4.00 0.96 2.82
C ARG A 302 2.89 2.01 2.86
N LEU A 303 1.63 1.56 2.95
CA LEU A 303 0.44 2.43 2.90
C LEU A 303 0.45 3.58 3.91
N TRP A 304 1.20 3.44 5.00
CA TRP A 304 1.36 4.44 6.08
C TRP A 304 2.58 5.36 5.95
N GLY A 305 3.43 5.14 4.94
CA GLY A 305 4.61 5.97 4.68
C GLY A 305 4.26 7.15 3.77
N HIS A 306 4.63 8.36 4.18
CA HIS A 306 4.38 9.59 3.41
C HIS A 306 5.68 10.35 3.09
N GLY A 307 6.84 9.76 3.40
CA GLY A 307 8.14 10.40 3.34
C GLY A 307 8.61 10.77 1.93
N MET A 308 8.12 10.07 0.91
CA MET A 308 8.49 10.28 -0.48
C MET A 308 7.47 11.21 -1.13
N VAL A 309 7.94 12.33 -1.66
CA VAL A 309 7.09 13.36 -2.26
C VAL A 309 7.79 13.95 -3.49
N CYS A 310 7.05 14.06 -4.58
CA CYS A 310 7.43 14.79 -5.78
C CYS A 310 6.57 16.05 -5.90
N LEU A 311 7.21 17.21 -5.97
CA LEU A 311 6.53 18.51 -6.00
C LEU A 311 7.43 19.60 -6.58
N TYR A 312 6.84 20.70 -7.04
CA TYR A 312 7.64 21.86 -7.43
C TYR A 312 8.28 22.55 -6.23
N LYS A 313 9.46 23.15 -6.44
CA LYS A 313 10.14 23.94 -5.40
C LYS A 313 9.28 25.12 -4.92
N SER A 314 8.62 25.80 -5.85
CA SER A 314 7.65 26.86 -5.56
C SER A 314 6.51 26.37 -4.67
N ASP A 315 5.95 25.20 -4.98
CA ASP A 315 4.88 24.57 -4.18
C ASP A 315 5.31 24.24 -2.77
N PHE A 316 6.53 23.73 -2.59
CA PHE A 316 7.07 23.49 -1.25
C PHE A 316 7.08 24.75 -0.38
N HIS A 317 7.48 25.89 -0.96
CA HIS A 317 7.47 27.19 -0.28
C HIS A 317 6.05 27.67 0.00
N THR A 318 5.15 27.57 -0.97
CA THR A 318 3.74 27.97 -0.82
C THR A 318 3.01 27.16 0.24
N ILE A 319 3.27 25.85 0.34
CA ILE A 319 2.70 24.94 1.35
C ILE A 319 3.28 25.21 2.76
N GLY A 320 4.43 25.88 2.85
CA GLY A 320 5.06 26.27 4.13
C GLY A 320 6.12 25.31 4.65
N GLY A 321 6.68 24.45 3.78
CA GLY A 321 7.83 23.61 4.10
C GLY A 321 7.69 22.67 5.30
N PHE A 322 8.81 22.30 5.93
CA PHE A 322 8.86 21.48 7.14
C PHE A 322 9.03 22.31 8.41
N ASP A 323 8.44 21.82 9.50
CA ASP A 323 8.61 22.36 10.84
C ASP A 323 9.93 21.87 11.45
N ILE A 324 10.93 22.75 11.50
CA ILE A 324 12.29 22.45 11.97
C ILE A 324 12.45 22.46 13.49
N SER A 325 11.39 22.81 14.24
CA SER A 325 11.37 22.73 15.70
C SER A 325 11.34 21.27 16.19
N LYS A 326 10.91 20.34 15.32
CA LYS A 326 10.90 18.91 15.59
C LYS A 326 12.26 18.28 15.30
N SER A 327 12.84 17.65 16.32
CA SER A 327 14.07 16.85 16.21
C SER A 327 13.76 15.37 15.99
N GLY A 328 14.66 14.65 15.31
CA GLY A 328 14.57 13.20 15.12
C GLY A 328 13.86 12.77 13.83
N TRP A 329 13.29 11.56 13.86
CA TRP A 329 12.67 10.90 12.71
C TRP A 329 11.19 10.63 12.95
N GLY A 330 10.33 11.00 11.99
CA GLY A 330 8.92 10.64 11.95
C GLY A 330 7.96 11.79 12.25
N GLY A 331 6.82 11.75 11.56
CA GLY A 331 5.71 12.69 11.75
C GLY A 331 5.87 14.00 10.97
N GLU A 332 7.04 14.31 10.44
CA GLU A 332 7.28 15.46 9.57
C GLU A 332 6.59 15.29 8.21
N ASP A 333 6.64 14.07 7.68
CA ASP A 333 6.06 13.67 6.40
C ASP A 333 4.52 13.74 6.43
N LEU A 334 3.92 13.19 7.50
CA LEU A 334 2.50 13.27 7.74
C LEU A 334 2.05 14.71 8.00
N ALA A 335 2.85 15.51 8.73
CA ALA A 335 2.53 16.91 8.96
C ALA A 335 2.57 17.73 7.67
N PHE A 336 3.55 17.49 6.80
CA PHE A 336 3.64 18.13 5.48
C PHE A 336 2.45 17.71 4.60
N LEU A 337 2.17 16.41 4.49
CA LEU A 337 1.03 15.89 3.72
C LEU A 337 -0.30 16.49 4.18
N LYS A 338 -0.53 16.56 5.49
CA LYS A 338 -1.73 17.18 6.07
C LYS A 338 -1.84 18.66 5.70
N ARG A 339 -0.73 19.39 5.60
CA ARG A 339 -0.75 20.78 5.10
C ARG A 339 -1.06 20.82 3.61
N SER A 340 -0.46 19.94 2.80
CA SER A 340 -0.72 19.88 1.36
C SER A 340 -2.18 19.58 1.01
N ILE A 341 -2.83 18.65 1.74
CA ILE A 341 -4.26 18.33 1.56
C ILE A 341 -5.16 19.51 1.94
N ARG A 342 -4.75 20.30 2.95
CA ARG A 342 -5.51 21.46 3.45
C ARG A 342 -5.28 22.73 2.64
N ALA A 343 -4.28 22.75 1.78
CA ALA A 343 -4.05 23.89 0.91
C ALA A 343 -5.05 23.81 -0.25
N ASP A 344 -6.00 24.75 -0.28
CA ASP A 344 -7.16 24.72 -1.19
C ASP A 344 -6.79 24.67 -2.68
N ASN A 345 -5.57 25.12 -3.02
CA ASN A 345 -5.06 25.14 -4.39
C ASN A 345 -4.40 23.82 -4.82
N TYR A 346 -4.24 22.84 -3.91
CA TYR A 346 -3.45 21.64 -4.19
C TYR A 346 -4.27 20.36 -4.16
N LYS A 347 -4.20 19.62 -5.26
CA LYS A 347 -4.61 18.23 -5.36
C LYS A 347 -3.45 17.33 -4.95
N VAL A 348 -3.69 16.46 -3.97
CA VAL A 348 -2.72 15.43 -3.59
C VAL A 348 -3.03 14.14 -4.34
N ILE A 349 -2.09 13.72 -5.20
CA ILE A 349 -2.14 12.41 -5.83
C ILE A 349 -1.33 11.44 -4.97
N ARG A 350 -2.01 10.51 -4.30
CA ARG A 350 -1.38 9.41 -3.57
C ARG A 350 -1.72 8.10 -4.25
N ALA A 351 -0.69 7.37 -4.68
CA ALA A 351 -0.84 6.11 -5.39
C ALA A 351 0.28 5.13 -5.00
N LEU A 352 0.00 3.84 -5.13
CA LEU A 352 1.03 2.80 -5.13
C LEU A 352 1.93 3.00 -6.33
N ASP A 353 3.24 3.10 -6.13
CA ASP A 353 4.18 3.29 -7.23
C ASP A 353 5.08 2.07 -7.41
N PRO A 354 5.01 1.38 -8.56
CA PRO A 354 5.76 0.15 -8.79
C PRO A 354 7.24 0.35 -9.12
N GLY A 355 7.70 1.58 -9.32
CA GLY A 355 9.10 1.91 -9.55
C GLY A 355 9.83 2.41 -8.30
N LEU A 356 9.20 2.29 -7.13
CA LEU A 356 9.70 2.83 -5.87
C LEU A 356 9.79 1.73 -4.80
N PHE A 357 11.00 1.31 -4.46
CA PHE A 357 11.25 0.22 -3.53
C PHE A 357 11.98 0.73 -2.29
N HIS A 358 11.53 0.36 -1.11
CA HIS A 358 12.29 0.54 0.12
C HIS A 358 13.03 -0.77 0.41
N ARG A 359 14.36 -0.72 0.31
CA ARG A 359 15.21 -1.88 0.55
C ARG A 359 15.08 -2.35 1.99
N TYR A 360 15.16 -3.67 2.19
CA TYR A 360 15.28 -4.20 3.54
C TYR A 360 16.61 -3.75 4.16
N HIS A 361 16.52 -3.32 5.41
CA HIS A 361 17.69 -3.17 6.26
C HIS A 361 17.30 -3.63 7.67
N GLY A 362 18.25 -4.26 8.35
CA GLY A 362 18.07 -4.65 9.75
C GLY A 362 17.69 -3.44 10.62
N LYS A 363 16.88 -3.72 11.64
CA LYS A 363 16.55 -2.76 12.69
C LYS A 363 17.09 -3.27 14.02
N ASP A 364 17.87 -2.43 14.69
CA ASP A 364 18.21 -2.63 16.09
C ASP A 364 17.13 -1.95 16.95
N CYS A 365 16.61 -2.69 17.91
CA CYS A 365 15.59 -2.23 18.86
C CYS A 365 16.10 -2.23 20.31
N ASN A 366 17.42 -2.43 20.52
CA ASN A 366 18.04 -2.50 21.83
C ASN A 366 17.95 -1.16 22.58
N ASP A 367 18.11 -0.05 21.86
CA ASP A 367 18.07 1.30 22.44
C ASP A 367 16.64 1.85 22.62
N ALA A 368 15.61 1.11 22.17
CA ALA A 368 14.22 1.52 22.30
C ALA A 368 13.64 1.10 23.67
N ASN A 369 12.89 1.98 24.32
CA ASN A 369 12.33 1.78 25.66
C ASN A 369 10.79 1.82 25.68
N GLY A 370 10.17 0.99 26.52
CA GLY A 370 8.72 0.96 26.72
C GLY A 370 7.94 0.71 25.41
N LYS A 371 6.95 1.57 25.12
CA LYS A 371 6.08 1.45 23.93
C LYS A 371 6.86 1.53 22.59
N SER A 372 7.96 2.29 22.53
CA SER A 372 8.74 2.40 21.29
C SER A 372 9.48 1.10 20.95
N LYS A 373 9.85 0.29 21.95
CA LYS A 373 10.45 -1.02 21.76
C LYS A 373 9.50 -1.99 21.07
N PHE A 374 8.25 -2.06 21.53
CA PHE A 374 7.22 -2.89 20.92
C PHE A 374 6.93 -2.48 19.47
N SER A 375 6.82 -1.17 19.21
CA SER A 375 6.66 -0.66 17.84
C SER A 375 7.86 -1.01 16.95
N CYS A 376 9.09 -0.88 17.47
CA CYS A 376 10.29 -1.27 16.74
C CYS A 376 10.29 -2.76 16.39
N ILE A 377 10.03 -3.62 17.38
CA ILE A 377 9.97 -5.08 17.20
C ILE A 377 8.87 -5.46 16.22
N LYS A 378 7.68 -4.85 16.32
CA LYS A 378 6.57 -5.11 15.39
C LYS A 378 6.97 -4.80 13.96
N VAL A 379 7.55 -3.61 13.72
CA VAL A 379 7.99 -3.23 12.38
C VAL A 379 9.13 -4.11 11.89
N LYS A 380 10.07 -4.49 12.77
CA LYS A 380 11.14 -5.44 12.44
C LYS A 380 10.53 -6.77 11.98
N ALA A 381 9.65 -7.37 12.77
CA ALA A 381 8.98 -8.63 12.45
C ALA A 381 8.17 -8.55 11.15
N SER A 382 7.43 -7.44 10.93
CA SER A 382 6.69 -7.22 9.68
C SER A 382 7.59 -7.04 8.46
N ASN A 383 8.87 -6.73 8.64
CA ASN A 383 9.84 -6.62 7.54
C ASN A 383 10.62 -7.91 7.29
N GLU A 384 10.50 -8.93 8.15
CA GLU A 384 11.27 -10.16 7.96
C GLU A 384 10.73 -10.98 6.79
N ALA A 385 9.41 -11.26 6.77
CA ALA A 385 8.76 -12.00 5.70
C ALA A 385 7.23 -11.89 5.76
N SER A 386 6.57 -12.44 4.73
CA SER A 386 5.12 -12.57 4.70
C SER A 386 4.61 -13.45 5.85
N LYS A 387 3.34 -13.24 6.26
CA LYS A 387 2.67 -14.07 7.27
C LYS A 387 2.68 -15.56 6.90
N ILE A 388 2.56 -15.86 5.61
CA ILE A 388 2.58 -17.23 5.07
C ILE A 388 3.98 -17.82 5.18
N SER A 389 5.02 -17.09 4.75
CA SER A 389 6.42 -17.54 4.82
C SER A 389 6.88 -17.77 6.26
N LEU A 390 6.48 -16.91 7.19
CA LEU A 390 6.71 -17.10 8.62
C LEU A 390 5.98 -18.34 9.16
N GLY A 391 4.74 -18.57 8.72
CA GLY A 391 3.99 -19.78 9.03
C GLY A 391 4.73 -21.04 8.58
N PHE A 392 5.14 -21.11 7.31
CA PHE A 392 5.90 -22.24 6.76
C PHE A 392 7.21 -22.48 7.51
N TRP A 393 7.95 -21.41 7.78
CA TRP A 393 9.18 -21.49 8.57
C TRP A 393 8.92 -22.08 9.96
N TYR A 394 7.89 -21.59 10.66
CA TYR A 394 7.52 -22.08 12.00
C TYR A 394 7.11 -23.56 11.99
N PHE A 395 6.29 -23.98 11.03
CA PHE A 395 5.88 -25.39 10.89
C PHE A 395 7.08 -26.30 10.59
N ARG A 396 8.00 -25.88 9.71
CA ARG A 396 9.23 -26.62 9.41
C ARG A 396 10.11 -26.82 10.64
N GLN A 397 10.26 -25.78 11.48
CA GLN A 397 11.02 -25.86 12.72
C GLN A 397 10.34 -26.76 13.78
N LYS A 398 9.02 -26.62 13.96
CA LYS A 398 8.28 -27.33 15.00
C LYS A 398 8.16 -28.84 14.74
N TYR A 399 7.97 -29.23 13.48
CA TYR A 399 7.68 -30.61 13.13
C TYR A 399 8.87 -31.35 12.51
N ASN A 400 10.03 -30.70 12.37
CA ASN A 400 11.22 -31.24 11.68
C ASN A 400 10.86 -31.84 10.29
N GLN A 401 9.80 -31.34 9.68
CA GLN A 401 9.25 -31.83 8.43
C GLN A 401 9.75 -30.95 7.28
N SER A 402 10.35 -31.58 6.27
CA SER A 402 10.44 -30.99 4.93
C SER A 402 9.03 -30.95 4.34
N LEU A 403 8.28 -29.89 4.63
CA LEU A 403 6.99 -29.68 3.97
C LEU A 403 7.29 -29.34 2.50
N LEU A 404 7.06 -30.37 1.67
CA LEU A 404 7.04 -30.44 0.20
C LEU A 404 8.32 -30.97 -0.48
N ALA A 405 8.33 -32.30 -0.63
CA ALA A 405 8.62 -32.97 -1.90
C ALA A 405 7.40 -32.83 -2.85
N ASP A 406 6.87 -31.61 -3.01
CA ASP A 406 5.72 -31.39 -3.88
C ASP A 406 5.81 -29.97 -4.49
N GLU A 407 6.61 -29.88 -5.55
CA GLU A 407 6.68 -28.73 -6.46
C GLU A 407 5.41 -28.63 -7.35
N SER A 408 4.36 -29.41 -7.12
CA SER A 408 3.20 -29.48 -8.03
C SER A 408 2.10 -28.44 -7.77
N TYR A 409 2.21 -27.59 -6.74
CA TYR A 409 1.10 -26.67 -6.36
C TYR A 409 1.21 -25.23 -6.89
N GLN A 410 2.24 -24.87 -7.66
CA GLN A 410 2.34 -23.54 -8.29
C GLN A 410 2.09 -23.49 -9.81
N GLU A 411 1.98 -24.61 -10.51
CA GLU A 411 1.76 -24.58 -11.98
C GLU A 411 0.27 -24.56 -12.41
N ASN A 412 -0.69 -24.82 -11.52
CA ASN A 412 -2.09 -25.03 -11.94
C ASN A 412 -3.04 -23.82 -11.84
N HIS A 413 -2.56 -22.60 -11.54
CA HIS A 413 -3.42 -21.41 -11.47
C HIS A 413 -3.12 -20.29 -12.49
N HIS A 414 -2.22 -20.51 -13.44
CA HIS A 414 -1.93 -19.54 -14.51
C HIS A 414 -2.08 -20.01 -15.95
N ASN A 415 -2.50 -21.24 -16.23
CA ASN A 415 -2.73 -21.70 -17.61
C ASN A 415 -4.07 -22.44 -17.79
N ARG A 416 -5.18 -21.72 -17.61
CA ARG A 416 -6.46 -22.07 -18.26
C ARG A 416 -6.91 -20.87 -19.07
N ASP A 417 -6.21 -20.65 -20.18
CA ASP A 417 -6.69 -20.07 -21.44
C ASP A 417 -5.44 -19.88 -22.30
N ASP A 418 -4.98 -20.96 -22.94
CA ASP A 418 -4.55 -20.97 -24.34
C ASP A 418 -3.79 -22.26 -24.70
N GLN A 419 -4.17 -22.79 -25.88
CA GLN A 419 -3.43 -23.68 -26.77
C GLN A 419 -3.36 -25.20 -26.48
N GLN A 420 -4.32 -25.88 -27.13
CA GLN A 420 -4.12 -27.15 -27.83
C GLN A 420 -2.95 -27.10 -28.84
N ARG A 421 -2.27 -28.25 -28.96
CA ARG A 421 -1.34 -28.74 -30.03
C ARG A 421 0.12 -28.28 -30.00
N LEU A 422 1.04 -29.20 -29.68
CA LEU A 422 1.88 -29.95 -30.65
C LEU A 422 2.85 -30.90 -29.92
N ASP A 423 3.23 -31.96 -30.65
CA ASP A 423 3.85 -33.20 -30.20
C ASP A 423 5.38 -33.19 -30.03
N ASP A 424 5.84 -34.24 -29.32
CA ASP A 424 7.05 -35.07 -29.46
C ASP A 424 8.49 -34.57 -29.17
N ASP A 425 9.17 -35.48 -28.45
CA ASP A 425 10.60 -35.81 -28.39
C ASP A 425 11.62 -34.87 -27.68
N LEU A 426 12.17 -35.33 -26.53
CA LEU A 426 13.54 -35.89 -26.45
C LEU A 426 13.98 -36.26 -25.02
N HIS A 427 14.82 -37.29 -24.96
CA HIS A 427 15.34 -38.06 -23.82
C HIS A 427 16.53 -37.44 -23.04
N SER A 428 16.68 -37.96 -21.80
CA SER A 428 17.92 -38.26 -21.02
C SER A 428 18.84 -37.10 -20.60
N GLU A 429 19.64 -37.11 -19.53
CA GLU A 429 19.95 -37.97 -18.38
C GLU A 429 20.82 -37.10 -17.45
N GLY A 430 20.85 -37.34 -16.13
CA GLY A 430 21.87 -36.74 -15.28
C GLY A 430 21.55 -36.68 -13.79
N LYS A 431 21.69 -37.81 -13.09
CA LYS A 431 21.74 -37.85 -11.62
C LYS A 431 23.11 -37.36 -11.14
N ALA A 432 23.14 -36.33 -10.31
CA ALA A 432 24.30 -35.98 -9.49
C ALA A 432 23.93 -36.09 -7.99
N VAL A 433 24.67 -36.94 -7.30
CA VAL A 433 24.57 -37.24 -5.86
C VAL A 433 25.26 -36.14 -5.06
N ALA A 434 24.55 -35.52 -4.10
CA ALA A 434 25.14 -34.57 -3.15
C ALA A 434 25.23 -35.20 -1.74
N GLN A 435 26.43 -35.28 -1.19
CA GLN A 435 26.72 -35.65 0.20
C GLN A 435 26.29 -34.54 1.18
N PRO A 436 25.85 -34.87 2.41
CA PRO A 436 25.56 -33.87 3.43
C PRO A 436 26.82 -33.46 4.19
N LEU A 437 27.11 -32.17 4.22
CA LEU A 437 28.06 -31.57 5.16
C LEU A 437 27.30 -31.09 6.40
N TYR A 438 27.38 -31.86 7.48
CA TYR A 438 27.13 -31.35 8.83
C TYR A 438 28.42 -30.70 9.34
N GLY A 439 28.32 -29.42 9.69
CA GLY A 439 29.31 -28.70 10.47
C GLY A 439 28.61 -27.96 11.60
N GLU A 440 28.83 -28.41 12.82
CA GLU A 440 28.32 -27.82 14.06
C GLU A 440 28.96 -26.44 14.31
N SER A 441 28.13 -25.42 14.53
CA SER A 441 28.22 -24.52 15.70
C SER A 441 27.19 -23.39 15.59
N MET A 442 26.29 -23.28 16.57
CA MET A 442 25.89 -22.00 17.22
C MET A 442 24.72 -22.23 18.19
N PHE A 443 25.03 -22.01 19.47
CA PHE A 443 24.15 -21.62 20.58
C PHE A 443 22.95 -22.51 20.94
N ASP A 444 23.19 -23.31 21.99
CA ASP A 444 22.18 -23.96 22.80
C ASP A 444 21.45 -22.94 23.70
N TYR A 445 20.25 -22.53 23.30
CA TYR A 445 19.27 -21.84 24.15
C TYR A 445 17.88 -22.51 24.05
N LYS A 446 17.84 -23.85 23.94
CA LYS A 446 16.58 -24.56 23.64
C LYS A 446 15.60 -24.74 24.80
N GLY A 447 15.94 -24.34 26.02
CA GLY A 447 15.05 -24.51 27.19
C GLY A 447 14.17 -23.28 27.50
N LEU A 448 14.79 -22.13 27.71
CA LEU A 448 14.14 -21.00 28.38
C LEU A 448 13.18 -20.19 27.48
N ALA A 449 13.49 -20.01 26.20
CA ALA A 449 12.66 -19.22 25.29
C ALA A 449 11.33 -19.92 24.93
N ALA A 450 11.34 -21.25 24.83
CA ALA A 450 10.14 -22.04 24.59
C ALA A 450 9.20 -22.01 25.81
N SER A 451 9.75 -22.13 27.03
CA SER A 451 8.98 -22.03 28.26
C SER A 451 8.37 -20.65 28.47
N LEU A 452 9.12 -19.57 28.17
CA LEU A 452 8.62 -18.19 28.23
C LEU A 452 7.49 -17.93 27.22
N SER A 453 7.60 -18.47 26.01
CA SER A 453 6.58 -18.31 24.96
C SER A 453 5.27 -19.04 25.31
N VAL A 454 5.37 -20.22 25.93
CA VAL A 454 4.21 -20.97 26.42
C VAL A 454 3.54 -20.27 27.60
N LEU A 455 4.33 -19.69 28.53
CA LEU A 455 3.78 -18.92 29.65
C LEU A 455 3.06 -17.64 29.19
N VAL A 456 3.55 -16.96 28.15
CA VAL A 456 2.88 -15.80 27.54
C VAL A 456 1.56 -16.22 26.88
N LEU A 457 1.54 -17.35 26.15
CA LEU A 457 0.31 -17.87 25.53
C LEU A 457 -0.73 -18.30 26.57
N ILE A 458 -0.30 -18.97 27.66
CA ILE A 458 -1.19 -19.31 28.78
C ILE A 458 -1.72 -18.04 29.45
N GLY A 459 -0.88 -17.02 29.63
CA GLY A 459 -1.30 -15.73 30.18
C GLY A 459 -2.38 -15.04 29.34
N ILE A 460 -2.24 -15.07 28.01
CA ILE A 460 -3.24 -14.51 27.08
C ILE A 460 -4.57 -15.28 27.18
N VAL A 461 -4.54 -16.61 27.17
CA VAL A 461 -5.75 -17.44 27.27
C VAL A 461 -6.45 -17.26 28.61
N VAL A 462 -5.70 -17.18 29.72
CA VAL A 462 -6.29 -16.93 31.05
C VAL A 462 -6.90 -15.53 31.11
N MET A 463 -6.29 -14.52 30.50
CA MET A 463 -6.83 -13.16 30.47
C MET A 463 -8.13 -13.09 29.66
N ASP A 464 -8.20 -13.75 28.51
CA ASP A 464 -9.40 -13.83 27.67
C ASP A 464 -10.53 -14.59 28.36
N VAL A 465 -10.24 -15.70 29.03
CA VAL A 465 -11.23 -16.46 29.81
C VAL A 465 -11.73 -15.64 31.00
N THR A 466 -10.87 -14.88 31.68
CA THR A 466 -11.26 -14.03 32.81
C THR A 466 -12.13 -12.86 32.35
N LEU A 467 -11.83 -12.27 31.18
CA LEU A 467 -12.64 -11.21 30.56
C LEU A 467 -14.01 -11.74 30.10
N LEU A 468 -14.06 -12.96 29.57
CA LEU A 468 -15.31 -13.64 29.20
C LEU A 468 -16.17 -13.95 30.43
N ILE A 469 -15.59 -14.45 31.51
CA ILE A 469 -16.31 -14.72 32.77
C ILE A 469 -16.81 -13.42 33.40
N LYS A 470 -16.00 -12.35 33.39
CA LYS A 470 -16.40 -11.03 33.93
C LYS A 470 -17.54 -10.42 33.11
N ASN A 471 -17.52 -10.55 31.78
CA ASN A 471 -18.62 -10.12 30.91
C ASN A 471 -19.88 -10.98 31.06
N HIS A 472 -19.75 -12.27 31.39
CA HIS A 472 -20.88 -13.14 31.68
C HIS A 472 -21.54 -12.80 33.02
N ASN A 473 -20.76 -12.52 34.06
CA ASN A 473 -21.28 -12.16 35.39
C ASN A 473 -21.91 -10.76 35.40
N ASN A 474 -21.33 -9.79 34.67
CA ASN A 474 -21.92 -8.45 34.51
C ASN A 474 -23.26 -8.44 33.74
N ARG A 475 -23.62 -9.52 33.04
CA ARG A 475 -24.93 -9.69 32.37
C ARG A 475 -25.98 -10.38 33.24
N LYS A 476 -25.62 -10.88 34.43
CA LYS A 476 -26.57 -11.48 35.39
C LYS A 476 -27.02 -10.52 36.48
N ASP A 477 -26.29 -9.44 36.71
CA ASP A 477 -26.60 -8.40 37.69
C ASP A 477 -27.16 -7.10 37.07
N SER A 478 -27.61 -7.17 35.80
CA SER A 478 -28.39 -6.16 35.08
C SER A 478 -29.66 -6.79 34.52
#